data_AF-A0A3A5QV38-F1
#
_entry.id   AF-A0A3A5QV38-F1
#
_cell.length_a   1.000
_cell.length_b   1.000
_cell.length_c   1.000
_cell.angle_alpha   90.00
_cell.angle_beta   90.00
_cell.angle_gamma   90.00
#
_symmetry.space_group_name_H-M   'P 1'
#
loop_
_entity.id
_entity.type
_entity.pdbx_description
1 polymer ?
#
loop_
_entity_poly.entity_id
_entity_poly.type
_entity_poly.pdbx_seq_one_letter_code
_entity_poly.pdbx_strand_id
1 'polypeptide(L)'
;MFLMFMSACYNELETVDFEEQEEQQSVSIEDGMCIIQSLGFDTLDVVELKSGYLIQGDIYLEKSKLVTYSQPQTRQAYHTTGLIGHPKQRAITVGVDSSIPASGVDDWRDEIQEAINLWNPLSNLKMTYTTAANPDILIRSDASAPLPNNTIAAGSWPMNGKPGSSIWINLDYDYNKTIPRLQKIYNMVHELGHCFGLRHTNWKSLGESVANGITGTFDSDPYSVMNGGTAEYQWSGFSEGDKSAISYLYPRFFEGDFVNYPTEVKRFGVDVYMVRVVGNHPILKYEWGTTGMFLLASEGDAAKVIFGSPVTSELRAYVTTVYGETYCISREYATQTTIQRLVEN
;
A
#
# COMPACT_ATOMS: atom_id res chain seq x y z
N MET A 1 48.30 54.64 -44.82
CA MET A 1 48.43 53.37 -45.56
C MET A 1 47.34 52.45 -45.06
N PHE A 2 46.37 52.17 -45.91
CA PHE A 2 45.18 51.38 -45.62
C PHE A 2 45.56 49.90 -45.70
N LEU A 3 45.25 49.06 -44.72
CA LEU A 3 45.26 47.61 -44.91
C LEU A 3 44.13 46.95 -44.12
N MET A 4 43.25 46.30 -44.89
CA MET A 4 42.08 45.53 -44.45
C MET A 4 42.47 44.15 -43.90
N PHE A 5 41.54 43.61 -43.11
CA PHE A 5 41.43 42.21 -42.67
C PHE A 5 41.41 41.19 -43.82
N MET A 6 41.95 39.99 -43.56
CA MET A 6 41.46 38.73 -44.12
C MET A 6 41.36 37.66 -43.04
N SER A 7 40.23 36.95 -43.11
CA SER A 7 39.76 35.86 -42.27
C SER A 7 40.54 34.56 -42.51
N ALA A 8 40.72 33.76 -41.44
CA ALA A 8 40.97 32.33 -41.55
C ALA A 8 40.23 31.61 -40.41
N CYS A 9 39.22 30.81 -40.78
CA CYS A 9 38.57 29.86 -39.89
C CYS A 9 39.55 28.75 -39.49
N TYR A 10 39.61 28.45 -38.20
CA TYR A 10 39.98 27.12 -37.72
C TYR A 10 38.81 26.58 -36.90
N ASN A 11 38.29 25.45 -37.36
CA ASN A 11 37.38 24.59 -36.61
C ASN A 11 38.18 23.93 -35.48
N GLU A 12 37.82 24.19 -34.23
CA GLU A 12 38.11 23.25 -33.15
C GLU A 12 36.78 22.70 -32.63
N LEU A 13 36.74 21.36 -32.57
CA LEU A 13 35.67 20.54 -32.03
C LEU A 13 35.25 21.06 -30.65
N GLU A 14 33.97 21.38 -30.50
CA GLU A 14 33.33 21.45 -29.20
C GLU A 14 33.47 20.08 -28.52
N THR A 15 34.20 20.06 -27.42
CA THR A 15 34.18 18.96 -26.48
C THR A 15 32.84 18.99 -25.79
N VAL A 16 32.04 17.95 -26.02
CA VAL A 16 30.77 17.72 -25.32
C VAL A 16 31.13 17.45 -23.86
N ASP A 17 30.81 18.42 -23.02
CA ASP A 17 30.87 18.27 -21.56
C ASP A 17 29.82 17.21 -21.20
N PHE A 18 30.30 16.05 -20.72
CA PHE A 18 29.43 15.02 -20.18
C PHE A 18 28.91 15.56 -18.85
N GLU A 19 27.62 15.92 -18.79
CA GLU A 19 26.93 16.15 -17.53
C GLU A 19 27.16 14.94 -16.62
N GLU A 20 27.89 15.14 -15.52
CA GLU A 20 27.99 14.20 -14.42
C GLU A 20 26.57 13.82 -13.98
N GLN A 21 26.23 12.53 -14.13
CA GLN A 21 25.06 11.99 -13.45
C GLN A 21 25.22 12.23 -11.95
N GLU A 22 24.28 12.94 -11.35
CA GLU A 22 24.20 13.12 -9.90
C GLU A 22 24.32 11.76 -9.20
N GLU A 23 25.37 11.60 -8.41
CA GLU A 23 25.61 10.43 -7.57
C GLU A 23 24.48 10.33 -6.55
N GLN A 24 23.67 9.26 -6.65
CA GLN A 24 22.55 9.00 -5.75
C GLN A 24 23.08 8.87 -4.31
N GLN A 25 22.82 9.90 -3.49
CA GLN A 25 23.31 10.01 -2.12
C GLN A 25 22.97 8.74 -1.31
N SER A 26 23.99 8.00 -0.90
CA SER A 26 23.83 6.79 -0.09
C SER A 26 23.28 7.16 1.29
N VAL A 27 22.11 6.63 1.63
CA VAL A 27 21.51 6.76 2.97
C VAL A 27 22.44 6.16 4.01
N SER A 28 22.72 6.86 5.10
CA SER A 28 23.50 6.30 6.21
C SER A 28 22.75 5.11 6.84
N ILE A 29 23.46 4.18 7.48
CA ILE A 29 22.81 3.03 8.15
C ILE A 29 21.82 3.51 9.23
N GLU A 30 22.18 4.57 9.95
CA GLU A 30 21.37 5.19 11.01
C GLU A 30 20.07 5.78 10.46
N ASP A 31 20.13 6.48 9.31
CA ASP A 31 18.95 6.97 8.61
C ASP A 31 18.08 5.80 8.09
N GLY A 32 18.71 4.74 7.61
CA GLY A 32 18.02 3.52 7.17
C GLY A 32 17.22 2.85 8.28
N MET A 33 17.80 2.74 9.48
CA MET A 33 17.12 2.20 10.65
C MET A 33 15.94 3.08 11.11
N CYS A 34 16.10 4.41 11.08
CA CYS A 34 15.01 5.33 11.41
C CYS A 34 13.83 5.20 10.43
N ILE A 35 14.13 5.03 9.15
CA ILE A 35 13.12 4.78 8.12
C ILE A 35 12.38 3.47 8.40
N ILE A 36 13.10 2.38 8.68
CA ILE A 36 12.51 1.07 9.00
C ILE A 36 11.59 1.17 10.23
N GLN A 37 12.00 1.89 11.27
CA GLN A 37 11.17 2.16 12.45
C GLN A 37 9.91 2.95 12.11
N SER A 38 10.00 3.94 11.21
CA SER A 38 8.84 4.73 10.78
C SER A 38 7.80 3.90 9.99
N LEU A 39 8.23 2.77 9.40
CA LEU A 39 7.36 1.79 8.75
C LEU A 39 6.71 0.81 9.75
N GLY A 40 7.04 0.91 11.04
CA GLY A 40 6.49 0.09 12.10
C GLY A 40 7.22 -1.24 12.34
N PHE A 41 8.44 -1.38 11.82
CA PHE A 41 9.31 -2.52 12.08
C PHE A 41 10.31 -2.19 13.20
N ASP A 42 10.68 -3.17 14.01
CA ASP A 42 11.82 -3.02 14.91
C ASP A 42 13.12 -3.24 14.12
N THR A 43 14.18 -2.55 14.54
CA THR A 43 15.55 -2.71 14.04
C THR A 43 16.21 -4.02 14.47
N LEU A 44 15.68 -4.69 15.51
CA LEU A 44 16.24 -5.93 16.04
C LEU A 44 16.09 -7.13 15.08
N ASP A 45 15.08 -7.09 14.20
CA ASP A 45 14.76 -8.18 13.26
C ASP A 45 15.29 -7.89 11.83
N VAL A 46 16.26 -6.97 11.72
CA VAL A 46 16.81 -6.51 10.45
C VAL A 46 18.14 -7.16 10.16
N VAL A 47 18.22 -7.84 9.03
CA VAL A 47 19.47 -8.35 8.46
C VAL A 47 19.92 -7.38 7.37
N GLU A 48 21.06 -6.72 7.60
CA GLU A 48 21.68 -5.87 6.59
C GLU A 48 22.32 -6.74 5.49
N LEU A 49 21.87 -6.53 4.25
CA LEU A 49 22.47 -7.11 3.05
C LEU A 49 23.25 -6.02 2.31
N LYS A 50 24.03 -6.44 1.32
CA LYS A 50 24.89 -5.51 0.53
C LYS A 50 24.07 -4.38 -0.09
N SER A 51 22.94 -4.70 -0.72
CA SER A 51 22.10 -3.77 -1.50
C SER A 51 20.82 -3.33 -0.78
N GLY A 52 20.57 -3.78 0.44
CA GLY A 52 19.29 -3.55 1.12
C GLY A 52 19.25 -4.10 2.54
N TYR A 53 18.04 -4.15 3.09
CA TYR A 53 17.74 -4.69 4.41
C TYR A 53 16.65 -5.74 4.26
N LEU A 54 16.90 -6.93 4.82
CA LEU A 54 15.93 -8.01 4.91
C LEU A 54 15.32 -8.00 6.32
N ILE A 55 14.01 -7.91 6.39
CA ILE A 55 13.22 -7.70 7.60
C ILE A 55 12.29 -8.90 7.72
N GLN A 56 12.18 -9.50 8.91
CA GLN A 56 11.29 -10.65 9.17
C GLN A 56 11.54 -11.90 8.27
N GLY A 57 12.64 -11.93 7.51
CA GLY A 57 13.06 -13.08 6.71
C GLY A 57 12.75 -12.99 5.22
N ASP A 58 11.75 -12.20 4.82
CA ASP A 58 11.20 -12.11 3.46
C ASP A 58 10.64 -10.71 3.08
N ILE A 59 10.75 -9.71 3.95
CA ILE A 59 10.46 -8.31 3.56
C ILE A 59 11.77 -7.61 3.20
N TYR A 60 11.94 -7.21 1.94
CA TYR A 60 13.18 -6.61 1.46
C TYR A 60 13.04 -5.13 1.08
N LEU A 61 13.88 -4.28 1.69
CA LEU A 61 13.98 -2.85 1.40
C LEU A 61 15.32 -2.51 0.74
N GLU A 62 15.29 -2.10 -0.53
CA GLU A 62 16.49 -1.66 -1.26
C GLU A 62 17.05 -0.35 -0.68
N LYS A 63 18.36 -0.31 -0.39
CA LYS A 63 19.05 0.88 0.15
C LYS A 63 18.89 2.10 -0.75
N SER A 64 18.97 1.92 -2.07
CA SER A 64 18.81 2.99 -3.07
C SER A 64 17.41 3.62 -3.06
N LYS A 65 16.41 2.88 -2.56
CA LYS A 65 15.02 3.36 -2.43
C LYS A 65 14.68 3.84 -1.02
N LEU A 66 15.61 3.74 -0.05
CA LEU A 66 15.28 4.12 1.33
C LEU A 66 14.88 5.58 1.48
N VAL A 67 15.56 6.51 0.80
CA VAL A 67 15.18 7.94 0.80
C VAL A 67 13.72 8.15 0.39
N THR A 68 13.18 7.30 -0.47
CA THR A 68 11.78 7.43 -0.90
C THR A 68 10.77 7.07 0.21
N TYR A 69 11.20 6.29 1.21
CA TYR A 69 10.44 6.04 2.44
C TYR A 69 10.62 7.15 3.48
N SER A 70 11.70 7.97 3.41
CA SER A 70 11.99 9.05 4.37
C SER A 70 11.24 10.35 4.08
N GLN A 71 10.69 10.50 2.87
CA GLN A 71 9.84 11.64 2.54
C GLN A 71 8.58 11.59 3.40
N PRO A 72 8.04 12.75 3.86
CA PRO A 72 6.77 12.77 4.57
C PRO A 72 5.75 12.04 3.71
N GLN A 73 5.36 10.83 4.14
CA GLN A 73 4.23 10.17 3.55
C GLN A 73 3.11 11.19 3.60
N THR A 74 2.44 11.44 2.47
CA THR A 74 1.35 12.41 2.41
C THR A 74 0.47 12.15 3.63
N ARG A 75 -0.10 13.20 4.25
CA ARG A 75 -0.97 13.13 5.45
C ARG A 75 -2.12 12.08 5.36
N GLN A 76 -2.23 11.41 4.21
CA GLN A 76 -3.07 10.29 3.84
C GLN A 76 -2.60 8.88 4.31
N ALA A 77 -1.41 8.70 4.90
CA ALA A 77 -0.88 7.37 5.24
C ALA A 77 -0.98 6.96 6.73
N TYR A 78 -1.69 7.72 7.56
CA TYR A 78 -1.28 7.89 8.96
C TYR A 78 -1.63 6.80 9.99
N HIS A 79 -2.17 5.63 9.66
CA HIS A 79 -2.31 4.58 10.70
C HIS A 79 -1.97 3.13 10.29
N THR A 80 -1.40 2.94 9.10
CA THR A 80 -0.65 1.74 8.67
C THR A 80 0.23 2.22 7.51
N THR A 81 1.49 2.60 7.77
CA THR A 81 2.35 3.45 6.91
C THR A 81 2.88 2.79 5.63
N GLY A 82 2.02 2.07 4.91
CA GLY A 82 2.31 1.40 3.64
C GLY A 82 1.08 0.72 3.04
N LEU A 83 0.03 1.48 2.68
CA LEU A 83 -1.09 0.96 1.88
C LEU A 83 -1.09 1.55 0.46
N ILE A 84 -1.73 0.84 -0.46
CA ILE A 84 -1.91 1.28 -1.84
C ILE A 84 -3.04 2.32 -1.90
N GLY A 85 -2.75 3.49 -2.45
CA GLY A 85 -3.72 4.57 -2.61
C GLY A 85 -4.76 4.25 -3.68
N HIS A 86 -5.96 4.81 -3.54
CA HIS A 86 -7.11 4.48 -4.39
C HIS A 86 -6.82 4.58 -5.90
N PRO A 87 -6.11 5.62 -6.40
CA PRO A 87 -5.81 5.73 -7.83
C PRO A 87 -5.06 4.52 -8.39
N LYS A 88 -4.35 3.76 -7.54
CA LYS A 88 -3.54 2.63 -7.96
C LYS A 88 -4.18 1.26 -7.73
N GLN A 89 -5.13 1.14 -6.81
CA GLN A 89 -5.73 -0.14 -6.41
C GLN A 89 -6.29 -0.94 -7.60
N ARG A 90 -6.88 -0.30 -8.61
CA ARG A 90 -7.49 -0.98 -9.77
C ARG A 90 -6.62 -1.06 -11.02
N ALA A 91 -5.36 -0.66 -10.94
CA ALA A 91 -4.46 -0.54 -12.08
C ALA A 91 -3.04 -0.98 -11.74
N ILE A 92 -2.91 -2.03 -10.92
CA ILE A 92 -1.61 -2.61 -10.56
C ILE A 92 -1.14 -3.49 -11.70
N THR A 93 0.08 -3.26 -12.16
CA THR A 93 0.73 -4.09 -13.18
C THR A 93 1.84 -4.93 -12.55
N VAL A 94 1.87 -6.21 -12.89
CA VAL A 94 2.88 -7.16 -12.42
C VAL A 94 3.63 -7.69 -13.63
N GLY A 95 4.96 -7.59 -13.64
CA GLY A 95 5.80 -8.06 -14.74
C GLY A 95 6.93 -8.93 -14.24
N VAL A 96 7.48 -9.74 -15.15
CA VAL A 96 8.58 -10.66 -14.85
C VAL A 96 9.80 -10.25 -15.66
N ASP A 97 10.91 -10.01 -14.96
CA ASP A 97 12.18 -9.64 -15.55
C ASP A 97 12.81 -10.81 -16.33
N SER A 98 13.71 -10.50 -17.27
CA SER A 98 14.41 -11.51 -18.07
C SER A 98 15.40 -12.36 -17.27
N SER A 99 15.74 -11.95 -16.04
CA SER A 99 16.55 -12.75 -15.11
C SER A 99 15.86 -14.02 -14.60
N ILE A 100 14.53 -14.12 -14.70
CA ILE A 100 13.80 -15.37 -14.44
C ILE A 100 13.75 -16.21 -15.72
N PRO A 101 14.28 -17.45 -15.73
CA PRO A 101 14.20 -18.35 -16.87
C PRO A 101 12.78 -18.48 -17.44
N ALA A 102 12.63 -18.46 -18.76
CA ALA A 102 11.33 -18.57 -19.46
C ALA A 102 10.96 -20.01 -19.85
N SER A 103 11.66 -20.98 -19.29
CA SER A 103 11.38 -22.41 -19.44
C SER A 103 12.14 -23.20 -18.38
N GLY A 104 11.74 -24.46 -18.18
CA GLY A 104 12.41 -25.37 -17.25
C GLY A 104 11.88 -25.25 -15.82
N VAL A 105 12.63 -25.79 -14.87
CA VAL A 105 12.18 -25.88 -13.47
C VAL A 105 12.12 -24.53 -12.76
N ASP A 106 12.80 -23.51 -13.28
CA ASP A 106 12.89 -22.16 -12.72
C ASP A 106 12.04 -21.13 -13.50
N ASP A 107 11.11 -21.59 -14.34
CA ASP A 107 10.05 -20.71 -14.85
C ASP A 107 8.93 -20.61 -13.81
N TRP A 108 8.53 -19.39 -13.48
CA TRP A 108 7.50 -19.08 -12.46
C TRP A 108 6.30 -18.33 -13.05
N ARG A 109 6.28 -18.07 -14.37
CA ARG A 109 5.30 -17.16 -14.99
C ARG A 109 3.86 -17.62 -14.82
N ASP A 110 3.59 -18.92 -14.99
CA ASP A 110 2.26 -19.49 -14.83
C ASP A 110 1.79 -19.40 -13.37
N GLU A 111 2.68 -19.62 -12.40
CA GLU A 111 2.37 -19.52 -10.97
C GLU A 111 2.17 -18.07 -10.50
N ILE A 112 2.92 -17.13 -11.07
CA ILE A 112 2.73 -15.68 -10.86
C ILE A 112 1.36 -15.25 -11.39
N GLN A 113 1.00 -15.67 -12.60
CA GLN A 113 -0.30 -15.38 -13.19
C GLN A 113 -1.44 -15.97 -12.36
N GLU A 114 -1.26 -17.17 -11.82
CA GLU A 114 -2.23 -17.79 -10.91
C GLU A 114 -2.36 -17.01 -9.59
N ALA A 115 -1.26 -16.60 -8.97
CA ALA A 115 -1.28 -15.79 -7.75
C ALA A 115 -2.03 -14.46 -7.94
N ILE A 116 -1.84 -13.79 -9.09
CA ILE A 116 -2.61 -12.61 -9.49
C ILE A 116 -4.11 -12.92 -9.55
N ASN A 117 -4.48 -14.02 -10.21
CA ASN A 117 -5.88 -14.44 -10.36
C ASN A 117 -6.54 -14.77 -9.02
N LEU A 118 -5.78 -15.30 -8.07
CA LEU A 118 -6.25 -15.67 -6.73
C LEU A 118 -6.58 -14.44 -5.86
N TRP A 119 -5.74 -13.40 -5.89
CA TRP A 119 -5.95 -12.16 -5.13
C TRP A 119 -7.05 -11.26 -5.73
N ASN A 120 -7.10 -11.15 -7.06
CA ASN A 120 -8.02 -10.27 -7.78
C ASN A 120 -9.51 -10.33 -7.35
N PRO A 121 -10.13 -11.48 -7.05
CA PRO A 121 -11.53 -11.52 -6.64
C PRO A 121 -11.77 -11.06 -5.20
N LEU A 122 -10.75 -10.94 -4.34
CA LEU A 122 -10.98 -10.76 -2.90
C LEU A 122 -11.30 -9.33 -2.51
N SER A 123 -10.78 -8.34 -3.22
CA SER A 123 -10.85 -6.94 -2.77
C SER A 123 -11.02 -5.94 -3.92
N ASN A 124 -10.81 -4.66 -3.64
CA ASN A 124 -10.72 -3.59 -4.65
C ASN A 124 -9.44 -3.65 -5.47
N LEU A 125 -8.43 -4.39 -5.02
CA LEU A 125 -7.20 -4.56 -5.77
C LEU A 125 -7.48 -5.29 -7.09
N LYS A 126 -6.94 -4.74 -8.19
CA LYS A 126 -6.92 -5.37 -9.52
C LYS A 126 -5.52 -5.30 -10.08
N MET A 127 -4.98 -6.48 -10.29
CA MET A 127 -3.68 -6.74 -10.88
C MET A 127 -3.83 -7.30 -12.27
N THR A 128 -2.93 -6.89 -13.15
CA THR A 128 -2.81 -7.42 -14.52
C THR A 128 -1.37 -7.79 -14.78
N TYR A 129 -1.16 -8.98 -15.33
CA TYR A 129 0.15 -9.40 -15.81
C TYR A 129 0.54 -8.59 -17.05
N THR A 130 1.77 -8.09 -17.11
CA THR A 130 2.26 -7.24 -18.20
C THR A 130 3.67 -7.61 -18.63
N THR A 131 4.00 -7.29 -19.89
CA THR A 131 5.35 -7.35 -20.44
C THR A 131 5.95 -5.94 -20.64
N ALA A 132 5.31 -4.91 -20.09
CA ALA A 132 5.82 -3.54 -20.14
C ALA A 132 7.15 -3.44 -19.37
N ALA A 133 8.03 -2.54 -19.80
CA ALA A 133 9.38 -2.39 -19.24
C ALA A 133 9.38 -1.98 -17.75
N ASN A 134 8.37 -1.21 -17.32
CA ASN A 134 8.27 -0.67 -15.97
C ASN A 134 6.91 -1.04 -15.35
N PRO A 135 6.72 -2.31 -14.93
CA PRO A 135 5.53 -2.69 -14.17
C PRO A 135 5.57 -2.05 -12.77
N ASP A 136 4.44 -2.03 -12.09
CA ASP A 136 4.38 -1.54 -10.70
C ASP A 136 5.04 -2.51 -9.74
N ILE A 137 4.92 -3.82 -9.99
CA ILE A 137 5.60 -4.88 -9.26
C ILE A 137 6.45 -5.65 -10.27
N LEU A 138 7.78 -5.58 -10.12
CA LEU A 138 8.72 -6.32 -10.94
C LEU A 138 9.23 -7.56 -10.19
N ILE A 139 8.94 -8.74 -10.73
CA ILE A 139 9.43 -10.02 -10.20
C ILE A 139 10.74 -10.38 -10.92
N ARG A 140 11.81 -10.60 -10.17
CA ARG A 140 13.17 -10.81 -10.69
C ARG A 140 13.92 -11.84 -9.87
N SER A 141 15.01 -12.38 -10.41
CA SER A 141 15.94 -13.18 -9.59
C SER A 141 16.65 -12.28 -8.56
N ASP A 142 17.11 -12.89 -7.47
CA ASP A 142 17.92 -12.25 -6.45
C ASP A 142 19.41 -12.11 -6.82
N ALA A 143 19.84 -12.48 -8.03
CA ALA A 143 21.26 -12.49 -8.41
C ALA A 143 22.00 -11.15 -8.18
N SER A 144 21.29 -10.03 -8.27
CA SER A 144 21.83 -8.68 -8.00
C SER A 144 21.81 -8.27 -6.51
N ALA A 145 21.02 -8.98 -5.70
CA ALA A 145 20.80 -8.77 -4.28
C ALA A 145 20.56 -10.13 -3.58
N PRO A 146 21.59 -10.98 -3.43
CA PRO A 146 21.40 -12.37 -3.01
C PRO A 146 20.72 -12.48 -1.64
N LEU A 147 19.67 -13.29 -1.59
CA LEU A 147 18.95 -13.61 -0.37
C LEU A 147 19.68 -14.72 0.40
N PRO A 148 19.42 -14.89 1.71
CA PRO A 148 19.88 -16.05 2.45
C PRO A 148 19.44 -17.36 1.77
N ASN A 149 20.28 -18.41 1.84
CA ASN A 149 20.02 -19.71 1.20
C ASN A 149 18.67 -20.34 1.57
N ASN A 150 18.13 -20.02 2.76
CA ASN A 150 16.86 -20.51 3.28
C ASN A 150 15.68 -19.54 3.08
N THR A 151 15.88 -18.44 2.34
CA THR A 151 14.82 -17.50 1.94
C THR A 151 14.52 -17.74 0.47
N ILE A 152 13.34 -18.28 0.16
CA ILE A 152 12.94 -18.66 -1.21
C ILE A 152 12.57 -17.45 -2.07
N ALA A 153 11.96 -16.45 -1.46
CA ALA A 153 11.61 -15.20 -2.09
C ALA A 153 11.54 -14.11 -1.03
N ALA A 154 11.53 -12.87 -1.49
CA ALA A 154 11.28 -11.72 -0.64
C ALA A 154 10.51 -10.65 -1.41
N GLY A 155 9.58 -9.99 -0.75
CA GLY A 155 8.72 -8.94 -1.27
C GLY A 155 9.14 -7.59 -0.74
N SER A 156 8.98 -6.54 -1.55
CA SER A 156 9.13 -5.17 -1.04
C SER A 156 7.84 -4.66 -0.42
N TRP A 157 7.97 -3.60 0.37
CA TRP A 157 6.85 -3.00 1.09
C TRP A 157 6.16 -1.88 0.28
N PRO A 158 4.84 -1.64 0.43
CA PRO A 158 4.17 -0.53 -0.24
C PRO A 158 4.67 0.82 0.26
N MET A 159 4.64 1.80 -0.63
CA MET A 159 5.15 3.14 -0.35
C MET A 159 4.46 4.17 -1.22
N ASN A 160 4.19 5.36 -0.66
CA ASN A 160 3.66 6.51 -1.40
C ASN A 160 2.39 6.18 -2.21
N GLY A 161 1.51 5.34 -1.64
CA GLY A 161 0.27 4.91 -2.29
C GLY A 161 0.46 3.91 -3.44
N LYS A 162 1.65 3.34 -3.62
CA LYS A 162 1.96 2.31 -4.63
C LYS A 162 2.23 0.96 -3.96
N PRO A 163 1.99 -0.17 -4.66
CA PRO A 163 2.40 -1.48 -4.16
C PRO A 163 3.91 -1.56 -3.96
N GLY A 164 4.36 -2.57 -3.22
CA GLY A 164 5.76 -2.95 -3.16
C GLY A 164 6.31 -3.19 -4.57
N SER A 165 7.35 -2.44 -4.94
CA SER A 165 7.80 -2.34 -6.34
C SER A 165 8.46 -3.59 -6.92
N SER A 166 8.78 -4.59 -6.09
CA SER A 166 9.60 -5.73 -6.48
C SER A 166 9.38 -6.95 -5.61
N ILE A 167 9.58 -8.12 -6.23
CA ILE A 167 9.72 -9.41 -5.57
C ILE A 167 11.02 -10.04 -6.11
N TRP A 168 11.84 -10.57 -5.22
CA TRP A 168 13.07 -11.28 -5.55
C TRP A 168 12.86 -12.77 -5.32
N ILE A 169 13.21 -13.59 -6.30
CA ILE A 169 13.16 -15.05 -6.20
C ILE A 169 14.60 -15.57 -6.09
N ASN A 170 14.87 -16.33 -5.05
CA ASN A 170 16.12 -17.05 -4.87
C ASN A 170 16.09 -18.33 -5.72
N LEU A 171 16.78 -18.30 -6.86
CA LEU A 171 16.82 -19.45 -7.79
C LEU A 171 17.77 -20.56 -7.33
N ASP A 172 18.65 -20.29 -6.37
CA ASP A 172 19.54 -21.27 -5.74
C ASP A 172 19.08 -21.70 -4.34
N TYR A 173 17.80 -21.43 -3.99
CA TYR A 173 17.20 -21.77 -2.70
C TYR A 173 17.48 -23.22 -2.27
N ASP A 174 17.84 -23.38 -0.99
CA ASP A 174 18.12 -24.66 -0.35
C ASP A 174 19.03 -25.56 -1.22
N TYR A 175 20.16 -24.99 -1.67
CA TYR A 175 21.15 -25.65 -2.50
C TYR A 175 20.61 -26.07 -3.89
N ASN A 176 19.94 -25.15 -4.60
CA ASN A 176 19.29 -25.37 -5.91
C ASN A 176 18.18 -26.44 -5.88
N LYS A 177 17.40 -26.45 -4.79
CA LYS A 177 16.25 -27.32 -4.65
C LYS A 177 15.19 -26.98 -5.71
N THR A 178 14.73 -27.99 -6.43
CA THR A 178 13.62 -27.83 -7.36
C THR A 178 12.31 -27.58 -6.62
N ILE A 179 11.70 -26.41 -6.86
CA ILE A 179 10.47 -25.98 -6.19
C ILE A 179 9.24 -26.51 -6.95
N PRO A 180 8.35 -27.30 -6.30
CA PRO A 180 7.11 -27.73 -6.91
C PRO A 180 6.15 -26.58 -7.21
N ARG A 181 5.34 -26.70 -8.27
CA ARG A 181 4.34 -25.71 -8.68
C ARG A 181 3.48 -25.14 -7.54
N LEU A 182 2.91 -25.98 -6.68
CA LEU A 182 2.05 -25.49 -5.59
C LEU A 182 2.81 -24.67 -4.54
N GLN A 183 4.10 -24.94 -4.33
CA GLN A 183 4.95 -24.16 -3.45
C GLN A 183 5.31 -22.81 -4.11
N LYS A 184 5.56 -22.79 -5.41
CA LYS A 184 5.75 -21.53 -6.16
C LYS A 184 4.52 -20.61 -6.05
N ILE A 185 3.31 -21.16 -6.26
CA ILE A 185 2.05 -20.40 -6.11
C ILE A 185 1.93 -19.85 -4.69
N TYR A 186 2.18 -20.69 -3.67
CA TYR A 186 2.10 -20.28 -2.27
C TYR A 186 3.01 -19.06 -1.99
N ASN A 187 4.28 -19.15 -2.38
CA ASN A 187 5.24 -18.07 -2.15
C ASN A 187 4.87 -16.82 -2.96
N MET A 188 4.43 -16.94 -4.22
CA MET A 188 4.00 -15.76 -4.98
C MET A 188 2.74 -15.10 -4.41
N VAL A 189 1.80 -15.87 -3.85
CA VAL A 189 0.65 -15.31 -3.13
C VAL A 189 1.12 -14.57 -1.87
N HIS A 190 2.06 -15.16 -1.12
CA HIS A 190 2.66 -14.57 0.08
C HIS A 190 3.37 -13.25 -0.21
N GLU A 191 4.31 -13.24 -1.17
CA GLU A 191 5.10 -12.05 -1.51
C GLU A 191 4.24 -10.92 -2.09
N LEU A 192 3.21 -11.26 -2.87
CA LEU A 192 2.22 -10.27 -3.30
C LEU A 192 1.48 -9.67 -2.10
N GLY A 193 1.19 -10.45 -1.06
CA GLY A 193 0.63 -9.97 0.20
C GLY A 193 1.50 -8.90 0.87
N HIS A 194 2.82 -9.10 0.94
CA HIS A 194 3.76 -8.07 1.40
C HIS A 194 3.73 -6.84 0.51
N CYS A 195 3.69 -7.01 -0.81
CA CYS A 195 3.52 -5.89 -1.75
C CYS A 195 2.18 -5.14 -1.59
N PHE A 196 1.23 -5.64 -0.80
CA PHE A 196 -0.02 -4.97 -0.42
C PHE A 196 -0.02 -4.45 1.02
N GLY A 197 1.05 -4.69 1.78
CA GLY A 197 1.20 -4.21 3.16
C GLY A 197 0.72 -5.21 4.22
N LEU A 198 0.57 -6.49 3.87
CA LEU A 198 0.32 -7.55 4.85
C LEU A 198 1.63 -7.98 5.50
N ARG A 199 1.62 -8.13 6.83
CA ARG A 199 2.74 -8.68 7.62
C ARG A 199 2.47 -10.13 7.98
N HIS A 200 3.47 -10.78 8.56
CA HIS A 200 3.30 -12.10 9.13
C HIS A 200 2.20 -12.16 10.18
N THR A 201 1.33 -13.16 10.09
CA THR A 201 0.23 -13.38 11.05
C THR A 201 0.68 -14.13 12.31
N ASN A 202 1.76 -14.92 12.21
CA ASN A 202 2.41 -15.63 13.30
C ASN A 202 3.63 -14.89 13.90
N TRP A 203 3.76 -13.58 13.67
CA TRP A 203 4.87 -12.72 14.12
C TRP A 203 5.26 -12.97 15.59
N LYS A 204 4.27 -13.13 16.48
CA LYS A 204 4.47 -13.37 17.91
C LYS A 204 5.20 -14.70 18.19
N SER A 205 4.91 -15.74 17.41
CA SER A 205 5.55 -17.04 17.55
C SER A 205 6.97 -17.07 16.99
N LEU A 206 7.24 -16.22 15.98
CA LEU A 206 8.55 -16.02 15.37
C LEU A 206 9.43 -15.04 16.17
N GLY A 207 8.85 -14.36 17.17
CA GLY A 207 9.57 -13.37 17.98
C GLY A 207 9.79 -12.04 17.26
N GLU A 208 9.05 -11.79 16.19
CA GLU A 208 9.17 -10.58 15.39
C GLU A 208 8.49 -9.38 16.07
N SER A 209 8.83 -8.18 15.59
CA SER A 209 8.18 -6.93 15.99
C SER A 209 6.65 -6.95 15.82
N VAL A 210 5.97 -6.25 16.73
CA VAL A 210 4.50 -6.24 16.81
C VAL A 210 3.88 -5.77 15.51
N ALA A 211 3.06 -6.62 14.88
CA ALA A 211 2.23 -6.23 13.76
C ALA A 211 0.92 -5.59 14.27
N ASN A 212 0.44 -4.56 13.55
CA ASN A 212 -0.86 -3.96 13.83
C ASN A 212 -1.98 -4.94 13.48
N GLY A 213 -2.88 -5.20 14.41
CA GLY A 213 -4.04 -6.05 14.16
C GLY A 213 -4.97 -5.45 13.10
N ILE A 214 -5.45 -6.30 12.19
CA ILE A 214 -6.42 -5.91 11.16
C ILE A 214 -7.83 -6.29 11.65
N THR A 215 -8.75 -5.33 11.67
CA THR A 215 -10.13 -5.57 12.11
C THR A 215 -10.76 -6.73 11.31
N GLY A 216 -11.42 -7.64 12.02
CA GLY A 216 -12.06 -8.82 11.40
C GLY A 216 -11.12 -10.01 11.20
N THR A 217 -9.86 -9.92 11.64
CA THR A 217 -8.93 -11.06 11.67
C THR A 217 -8.81 -11.65 13.08
N PHE A 218 -8.31 -12.88 13.16
CA PHE A 218 -8.07 -13.58 14.43
C PHE A 218 -6.67 -13.25 14.98
N ASP A 219 -6.50 -13.32 16.30
CA ASP A 219 -5.18 -13.17 16.95
C ASP A 219 -4.17 -14.25 16.51
N SER A 220 -4.65 -15.37 15.95
CA SER A 220 -3.84 -16.44 15.38
C SER A 220 -4.60 -17.09 14.23
N ASP A 221 -3.91 -17.29 13.11
CA ASP A 221 -4.43 -17.98 11.93
C ASP A 221 -3.40 -18.99 11.39
N PRO A 222 -3.42 -20.26 11.86
CA PRO A 222 -2.47 -21.28 11.46
C PRO A 222 -2.48 -21.64 9.97
N TYR A 223 -3.54 -21.25 9.25
CA TYR A 223 -3.71 -21.54 7.82
C TYR A 223 -3.54 -20.31 6.94
N SER A 224 -3.22 -19.15 7.54
CA SER A 224 -2.94 -17.94 6.78
C SER A 224 -1.76 -18.17 5.83
N VAL A 225 -1.94 -17.75 4.57
CA VAL A 225 -0.84 -17.73 3.60
C VAL A 225 0.25 -16.76 4.04
N MET A 226 -0.08 -15.77 4.87
CA MET A 226 0.86 -14.78 5.43
C MET A 226 1.54 -15.28 6.71
N ASN A 227 1.64 -16.58 6.97
CA ASN A 227 2.49 -17.08 8.05
C ASN A 227 3.96 -17.05 7.63
N GLY A 228 4.84 -16.45 8.42
CA GLY A 228 6.29 -16.45 8.18
C GLY A 228 6.90 -17.83 8.44
N GLY A 229 8.04 -18.10 7.80
CA GLY A 229 8.77 -19.37 7.92
C GLY A 229 8.08 -20.56 7.25
N THR A 230 7.24 -20.31 6.25
CA THR A 230 6.40 -21.32 5.56
C THR A 230 6.80 -21.54 4.10
N ALA A 231 8.04 -21.20 3.73
CA ALA A 231 8.56 -21.30 2.36
C ALA A 231 8.31 -22.66 1.68
N GLU A 232 8.24 -23.75 2.46
CA GLU A 232 8.02 -25.13 1.98
C GLU A 232 6.55 -25.55 1.91
N TYR A 233 5.62 -24.68 2.29
CA TYR A 233 4.20 -25.00 2.27
C TYR A 233 3.67 -25.03 0.85
N GLN A 234 2.63 -25.82 0.65
CA GLN A 234 1.95 -25.94 -0.63
C GLN A 234 0.67 -25.12 -0.62
N TRP A 235 0.40 -24.47 -1.74
CA TRP A 235 -0.84 -23.74 -1.93
C TRP A 235 -2.06 -24.63 -1.67
N SER A 236 -2.89 -24.22 -0.73
CA SER A 236 -4.12 -24.93 -0.32
C SER A 236 -5.35 -24.01 -0.24
N GLY A 237 -5.21 -22.74 -0.63
CA GLY A 237 -6.25 -21.72 -0.55
C GLY A 237 -5.97 -20.66 0.51
N PHE A 238 -6.72 -19.56 0.45
CA PHE A 238 -6.72 -18.53 1.48
C PHE A 238 -7.51 -18.97 2.72
N SER A 239 -6.99 -18.62 3.89
CA SER A 239 -7.77 -18.65 5.13
C SER A 239 -8.89 -17.59 5.12
N GLU A 240 -9.84 -17.68 6.04
CA GLU A 240 -10.84 -16.61 6.23
C GLU A 240 -10.21 -15.33 6.77
N GLY A 241 -9.12 -15.43 7.53
CA GLY A 241 -8.33 -14.28 8.01
C GLY A 241 -7.70 -13.52 6.84
N ASP A 242 -7.08 -14.21 5.88
CA ASP A 242 -6.47 -13.59 4.69
C ASP A 242 -7.52 -12.81 3.87
N LYS A 243 -8.69 -13.43 3.63
CA LYS A 243 -9.79 -12.80 2.88
C LYS A 243 -10.34 -11.58 3.61
N SER A 244 -10.51 -11.68 4.93
CA SER A 244 -11.01 -10.58 5.76
C SER A 244 -10.02 -9.43 5.81
N ALA A 245 -8.72 -9.75 5.96
CA ALA A 245 -7.64 -8.77 6.00
C ALA A 245 -7.61 -7.92 4.72
N ILE A 246 -7.54 -8.57 3.55
CA ILE A 246 -7.44 -7.83 2.29
C ILE A 246 -8.73 -7.09 1.92
N SER A 247 -9.89 -7.63 2.28
CA SER A 247 -11.18 -6.96 2.05
C SER A 247 -11.34 -5.72 2.93
N TYR A 248 -10.82 -5.79 4.17
CA TYR A 248 -10.81 -4.66 5.09
C TYR A 248 -9.80 -3.59 4.66
N LEU A 249 -8.60 -4.00 4.27
CA LEU A 249 -7.55 -3.09 3.82
C LEU A 249 -7.79 -2.50 2.43
N TYR A 250 -8.63 -3.11 1.59
CA TYR A 250 -8.93 -2.61 0.25
C TYR A 250 -10.39 -2.88 -0.11
N PRO A 251 -11.35 -2.25 0.57
CA PRO A 251 -12.77 -2.50 0.36
C PRO A 251 -13.21 -2.03 -1.01
N ARG A 252 -14.12 -2.79 -1.65
CA ARG A 252 -14.60 -2.49 -3.02
C ARG A 252 -15.35 -1.16 -3.11
N PHE A 253 -15.94 -0.73 -2.00
CA PHE A 253 -16.71 0.49 -1.86
C PHE A 253 -16.45 1.05 -0.45
N PHE A 254 -16.35 2.37 -0.35
CA PHE A 254 -16.51 3.03 0.94
C PHE A 254 -18.00 3.04 1.31
N GLU A 255 -18.30 2.81 2.58
CA GLU A 255 -19.65 2.98 3.13
C GLU A 255 -19.53 3.76 4.44
N GLY A 256 -20.18 4.91 4.51
CA GLY A 256 -20.25 5.72 5.71
C GLY A 256 -21.66 6.17 6.03
N ASP A 257 -21.91 6.36 7.32
CA ASP A 257 -23.21 6.77 7.84
C ASP A 257 -23.06 7.65 9.08
N PHE A 258 -24.15 8.32 9.44
CA PHE A 258 -24.22 9.13 10.64
C PHE A 258 -24.66 8.31 11.84
N VAL A 259 -23.86 8.36 12.91
CA VAL A 259 -24.19 7.82 14.23
C VAL A 259 -24.78 8.93 15.08
N ASN A 260 -25.79 8.60 15.89
CA ASN A 260 -26.53 9.53 16.74
C ASN A 260 -27.26 10.66 15.96
N TYR A 261 -27.57 10.44 14.69
CA TYR A 261 -28.48 11.32 13.97
C TYR A 261 -29.90 11.17 14.53
N PRO A 262 -30.55 12.25 15.01
CA PRO A 262 -31.83 12.14 15.68
C PRO A 262 -32.95 11.76 14.72
N THR A 263 -33.78 10.80 15.13
CA THR A 263 -35.03 10.45 14.43
C THR A 263 -36.20 11.34 14.85
N GLU A 264 -36.12 11.98 16.03
CA GLU A 264 -37.12 12.89 16.55
C GLU A 264 -36.45 14.09 17.24
N VAL A 265 -36.73 15.29 16.73
CA VAL A 265 -36.31 16.56 17.32
C VAL A 265 -37.54 17.23 17.93
N LYS A 266 -37.50 17.48 19.25
CA LYS A 266 -38.62 18.09 19.98
C LYS A 266 -38.72 19.59 19.76
N ARG A 267 -37.58 20.29 19.75
CA ARG A 267 -37.52 21.75 19.58
C ARG A 267 -36.51 22.15 18.51
N PHE A 268 -37.00 22.34 17.29
CA PHE A 268 -36.20 22.90 16.19
C PHE A 268 -35.69 24.30 16.53
N GLY A 269 -34.44 24.59 16.16
CA GLY A 269 -33.74 25.83 16.48
C GLY A 269 -33.20 25.92 17.90
N VAL A 270 -33.42 24.91 18.75
CA VAL A 270 -33.04 24.95 20.18
C VAL A 270 -32.24 23.72 20.62
N ASP A 271 -32.74 22.51 20.34
CA ASP A 271 -32.10 21.30 20.83
C ASP A 271 -30.77 21.05 20.11
N VAL A 272 -29.72 20.80 20.89
CA VAL A 272 -28.35 20.54 20.39
C VAL A 272 -28.10 19.03 20.34
N TYR A 273 -27.62 18.55 19.21
CA TYR A 273 -27.29 17.15 18.99
C TYR A 273 -25.80 17.00 18.67
N MET A 274 -25.20 15.93 19.17
CA MET A 274 -23.85 15.50 18.80
C MET A 274 -23.97 14.34 17.83
N VAL A 275 -23.72 14.61 16.56
CA VAL A 275 -23.76 13.62 15.49
C VAL A 275 -22.33 13.23 15.14
N ARG A 276 -22.11 11.96 14.83
CA ARG A 276 -20.82 11.47 14.31
C ARG A 276 -20.98 10.91 12.92
N VAL A 277 -19.90 10.89 12.14
CA VAL A 277 -19.83 10.15 10.89
C VAL A 277 -18.81 9.02 11.04
N VAL A 278 -19.19 7.81 10.64
CA VAL A 278 -18.32 6.64 10.66
C VAL A 278 -18.23 6.04 9.28
N GLY A 279 -17.14 5.34 8.99
CA GLY A 279 -16.93 4.61 7.74
C GLY A 279 -16.53 3.17 8.00
N ASN A 280 -16.72 2.31 6.99
CA ASN A 280 -16.25 0.92 7.00
C ASN A 280 -14.70 0.77 6.96
N HIS A 281 -13.97 1.87 6.79
CA HIS A 281 -12.53 1.95 6.96
C HIS A 281 -12.11 3.34 7.49
N PRO A 282 -10.86 3.52 7.97
CA PRO A 282 -10.45 4.77 8.61
C PRO A 282 -10.56 5.98 7.67
N ILE A 283 -10.96 7.11 8.26
CA ILE A 283 -11.12 8.41 7.61
C ILE A 283 -10.08 9.35 8.19
N LEU A 284 -9.41 10.11 7.32
CA LEU A 284 -8.29 10.97 7.71
C LEU A 284 -8.66 12.43 7.81
N LYS A 285 -9.67 12.84 7.05
CA LYS A 285 -10.12 14.23 7.04
C LYS A 285 -11.64 14.26 7.04
N TYR A 286 -12.17 15.20 7.79
CA TYR A 286 -13.58 15.45 7.94
C TYR A 286 -13.83 16.94 7.70
N GLU A 287 -14.77 17.27 6.84
CA GLU A 287 -15.31 18.61 6.69
C GLU A 287 -16.83 18.55 6.78
N TRP A 288 -17.43 19.51 7.46
CA TRP A 288 -18.85 19.48 7.79
C TRP A 288 -19.59 20.59 7.05
N GLY A 289 -20.75 20.25 6.51
CA GLY A 289 -21.66 21.18 5.84
C GLY A 289 -23.09 21.00 6.31
N THR A 290 -23.88 22.06 6.28
CA THR A 290 -25.28 22.03 6.73
C THR A 290 -26.18 22.81 5.78
N THR A 291 -27.39 22.32 5.57
CA THR A 291 -28.50 23.09 4.97
C THR A 291 -29.67 23.09 5.94
N GLY A 292 -30.30 24.25 6.19
CA GLY A 292 -31.42 24.35 7.14
C GLY A 292 -31.07 23.93 8.58
N MET A 293 -29.79 23.95 8.96
CA MET A 293 -29.27 23.61 10.29
C MET A 293 -28.19 24.62 10.69
N PHE A 294 -27.83 24.64 11.96
CA PHE A 294 -26.69 25.40 12.48
C PHE A 294 -25.59 24.45 12.94
N LEU A 295 -24.40 24.57 12.35
CA LEU A 295 -23.19 23.90 12.84
C LEU A 295 -22.56 24.77 13.94
N LEU A 296 -22.56 24.28 15.17
CA LEU A 296 -22.02 25.01 16.32
C LEU A 296 -20.52 24.80 16.49
N ALA A 297 -20.08 23.55 16.31
CA ALA A 297 -18.70 23.14 16.39
C ALA A 297 -18.53 21.77 15.71
N SER A 298 -17.33 21.48 15.23
CA SER A 298 -16.95 20.15 14.76
C SER A 298 -15.51 19.85 15.14
N GLU A 299 -15.23 18.58 15.38
CA GLU A 299 -13.91 18.06 15.66
C GLU A 299 -13.82 16.64 15.10
N GLY A 300 -13.03 16.47 14.04
CA GLY A 300 -12.88 15.20 13.35
C GLY A 300 -14.23 14.58 12.95
N ASP A 301 -14.48 13.39 13.47
CA ASP A 301 -15.66 12.57 13.19
C ASP A 301 -16.96 13.08 13.83
N ALA A 302 -16.92 14.15 14.64
CA ALA A 302 -18.06 14.63 15.40
C ALA A 302 -18.45 16.08 15.05
N ALA A 303 -19.76 16.35 15.05
CA ALA A 303 -20.33 17.69 14.90
C ALA A 303 -21.46 17.95 15.90
N LYS A 304 -21.41 19.13 16.53
CA LYS A 304 -22.50 19.69 17.33
C LYS A 304 -23.40 20.52 16.44
N VAL A 305 -24.66 20.14 16.32
CA VAL A 305 -25.61 20.74 15.39
C VAL A 305 -26.96 21.07 16.03
N ILE A 306 -27.63 22.07 15.50
CA ILE A 306 -29.03 22.38 15.79
C ILE A 306 -29.84 22.24 14.50
N PHE A 307 -30.91 21.44 14.55
CA PHE A 307 -31.85 21.27 13.44
C PHE A 307 -32.79 22.47 13.36
N GLY A 308 -32.75 23.22 12.26
CA GLY A 308 -33.54 24.44 12.09
C GLY A 308 -34.93 24.20 11.52
N SER A 309 -35.16 23.08 10.84
CA SER A 309 -36.42 22.81 10.12
C SER A 309 -36.69 21.32 9.98
N PRO A 310 -37.93 20.86 10.22
CA PRO A 310 -38.31 19.46 9.96
C PRO A 310 -38.28 19.08 8.48
N VAL A 311 -38.22 20.06 7.57
CA VAL A 311 -38.30 19.85 6.11
C VAL A 311 -36.95 20.02 5.41
N THR A 312 -36.17 21.02 5.82
CA THR A 312 -34.97 21.44 5.09
C THR A 312 -33.65 21.15 5.81
N SER A 313 -33.71 20.62 7.03
CA SER A 313 -32.50 20.25 7.75
C SER A 313 -31.80 19.06 7.09
N GLU A 314 -30.58 19.29 6.62
CA GLU A 314 -29.69 18.31 6.04
C GLU A 314 -28.27 18.52 6.58
N LEU A 315 -27.65 17.44 7.03
CA LEU A 315 -26.25 17.42 7.45
C LEU A 315 -25.42 16.75 6.37
N ARG A 316 -24.26 17.32 6.07
CA ARG A 316 -23.27 16.78 5.14
C ARG A 316 -21.93 16.61 5.84
N ALA A 317 -21.27 15.50 5.59
CA ALA A 317 -19.88 15.26 5.94
C ALA A 317 -19.12 14.92 4.67
N TYR A 318 -18.09 15.70 4.37
CA TYR A 318 -17.09 15.38 3.36
C TYR A 318 -15.95 14.64 4.07
N VAL A 319 -15.79 13.38 3.73
CA VAL A 319 -14.83 12.48 4.38
C VAL A 319 -13.76 12.07 3.38
N THR A 320 -12.50 12.37 3.68
CA THR A 320 -11.37 11.87 2.89
C THR A 320 -10.84 10.60 3.53
N THR A 321 -10.89 9.50 2.79
CA THR A 321 -10.47 8.18 3.27
C THR A 321 -8.95 8.08 3.38
N VAL A 322 -8.47 7.02 4.05
CA VAL A 322 -7.05 6.63 4.03
C VAL A 322 -6.47 6.40 2.63
N TYR A 323 -7.32 6.17 1.61
CA TYR A 323 -6.86 5.95 0.24
C TYR A 323 -6.86 7.22 -0.61
N GLY A 324 -7.27 8.36 -0.05
CA GLY A 324 -7.26 9.68 -0.69
C GLY A 324 -8.55 10.06 -1.42
N GLU A 325 -9.54 9.18 -1.48
CA GLU A 325 -10.87 9.49 -2.03
C GLU A 325 -11.63 10.41 -1.09
N THR A 326 -12.42 11.33 -1.63
CA THR A 326 -13.33 12.15 -0.82
C THR A 326 -14.77 11.78 -1.15
N TYR A 327 -15.54 11.46 -0.12
CA TYR A 327 -16.97 11.16 -0.23
C TYR A 327 -17.80 12.23 0.45
N CYS A 328 -18.91 12.62 -0.15
CA CYS A 328 -19.95 13.40 0.52
C CYS A 328 -21.02 12.43 1.03
N ILE A 329 -21.16 12.34 2.35
CA ILE A 329 -22.25 11.64 3.02
C ILE A 329 -23.22 12.72 3.48
N SER A 330 -24.46 12.66 3.01
CA SER A 330 -25.52 13.56 3.45
C SER A 330 -26.70 12.82 4.02
N ARG A 331 -27.37 13.43 5.00
CA ARG A 331 -28.60 12.89 5.57
C ARG A 331 -29.60 14.00 5.82
N GLU A 332 -30.74 13.86 5.19
CA GLU A 332 -31.90 14.75 5.33
C GLU A 332 -32.77 14.31 6.51
N TYR A 333 -33.20 15.25 7.32
CA TYR A 333 -34.04 14.95 8.48
C TYR A 333 -35.46 14.54 8.07
N ALA A 334 -36.02 15.16 7.02
CA ALA A 334 -37.39 14.91 6.59
C ALA A 334 -37.62 13.47 6.11
N THR A 335 -36.67 12.95 5.33
CA THR A 335 -36.74 11.62 4.71
C THR A 335 -35.98 10.57 5.49
N GLN A 336 -35.14 10.98 6.45
CA GLN A 336 -34.22 10.12 7.19
C GLN A 336 -33.30 9.29 6.27
N THR A 337 -33.12 9.74 5.02
CA THR A 337 -32.36 9.03 4.00
C THR A 337 -30.91 9.50 4.01
N THR A 338 -29.99 8.55 4.11
CA THR A 338 -28.56 8.79 3.91
C THR A 338 -28.23 8.61 2.42
N ILE A 339 -27.54 9.58 1.84
CA ILE A 339 -27.01 9.53 0.48
C ILE A 339 -25.50 9.66 0.57
N GLN A 340 -24.78 8.78 -0.13
CA GLN A 340 -23.33 8.87 -0.27
C GLN A 340 -22.95 9.01 -1.74
N ARG A 341 -21.99 9.89 -2.04
CA ARG A 341 -21.44 10.06 -3.38
C ARG A 341 -19.93 10.31 -3.32
N LEU A 342 -19.20 9.71 -4.25
CA LEU A 342 -17.80 10.06 -4.47
C LEU A 342 -17.74 11.49 -5.04
N VAL A 343 -16.86 12.32 -4.48
CA VAL A 343 -16.56 13.65 -4.98
C VAL A 343 -15.36 13.50 -5.91
N GLU A 344 -15.61 13.54 -7.21
CA GLU A 344 -14.55 13.62 -8.20
C GLU A 344 -13.87 14.99 -8.07
N ASN A 345 -12.55 14.99 -7.84
CA ASN A 345 -11.73 16.21 -7.80
C ASN A 345 -11.43 16.71 -9.21
#